data_AF-A0A933ZSA0-F1
#
_entry.id   AF-A0A933ZSA0-F1
#
_cell.length_a   1.000
_cell.length_b   1.000
_cell.length_c   1.000
_cell.angle_alpha   90.00
_cell.angle_beta   90.00
_cell.angle_gamma   90.00
#
_symmetry.space_group_name_H-M   'P 1'
#
loop_
_entity.id
_entity.type
_entity.pdbx_description
1 polymer ?
#
loop_
_entity_poly.entity_id
_entity_poly.type
_entity_poly.pdbx_seq_one_letter_code
_entity_poly.pdbx_strand_id
1 'polypeptide(L)'
;MKVVLENLSGVSWSSGPAIVLGTFAFVLGAAVSEEILFRGLVQGWLARLLGRSVVSVVSAIVVTSALWALIHMFNTTSASWKLAQIFLIGLALGELARRYSVEASICAHVTLNVTVTVIGLAT
;
A
#
# COMPACT_ATOMS: atom_id res chain seq x y z
N MET A 1 -0.55 -40.68 8.82
CA MET A 1 0.48 -40.38 7.80
C MET A 1 -0.09 -40.35 6.37
N LYS A 2 -0.91 -41.33 5.93
CA LYS A 2 -1.56 -41.30 4.61
C LYS A 2 -2.46 -40.07 4.35
N VAL A 3 -3.26 -39.66 5.34
CA VAL A 3 -4.19 -38.50 5.22
C VAL A 3 -3.48 -37.15 5.03
N VAL A 4 -2.24 -37.00 5.52
CA VAL A 4 -1.44 -35.79 5.31
C VAL A 4 -0.83 -35.77 3.91
N LEU A 5 -0.51 -36.94 3.34
CA LEU A 5 0.03 -37.06 1.99
C LEU A 5 -1.04 -36.87 0.90
N GLU A 6 -2.29 -37.24 1.18
CA GLU A 6 -3.44 -37.00 0.28
C GLU A 6 -3.83 -35.52 0.17
N ASN A 7 -3.56 -34.70 1.19
CA ASN A 7 -3.77 -33.25 1.11
C ASN A 7 -2.65 -32.51 0.37
N LEU A 8 -1.49 -33.14 0.18
CA LEU A 8 -0.36 -32.57 -0.56
C LEU A 8 -0.36 -32.95 -2.05
N SER A 9 -1.16 -33.94 -2.46
CA SER A 9 -1.33 -34.32 -3.88
C SER A 9 -2.23 -33.36 -4.67
N GLY A 10 -2.94 -32.45 -3.99
CA GLY A 10 -3.80 -31.44 -4.61
C GLY A 10 -3.10 -30.14 -5.02
N VAL A 11 -1.87 -29.90 -4.56
CA VAL A 11 -1.07 -28.74 -4.99
C VAL A 11 -0.24 -29.16 -6.19
N SER A 12 -0.79 -29.01 -7.39
CA SER A 12 -0.05 -29.30 -8.62
C SER A 12 1.09 -28.27 -8.78
N TRP A 13 2.24 -28.71 -9.32
CA TRP A 13 3.38 -27.83 -9.64
C TRP A 13 3.01 -26.66 -10.58
N SER A 14 1.87 -26.74 -11.29
CA SER A 14 1.31 -25.64 -12.10
C SER A 14 0.71 -24.49 -11.28
N SER A 15 0.54 -24.67 -9.96
CA SER A 15 -0.01 -23.65 -9.06
C SER A 15 0.99 -22.55 -8.73
N GLY A 16 2.30 -22.83 -8.84
CA GLY A 16 3.36 -21.88 -8.50
C GLY A 16 3.29 -20.57 -9.30
N PRO A 17 3.30 -20.61 -10.65
CA PRO A 17 3.16 -19.42 -11.47
C PRO A 17 1.84 -18.67 -11.22
N ALA A 18 0.74 -19.40 -11.02
CA ALA A 18 -0.57 -18.81 -10.76
C ALA A 18 -0.61 -18.06 -9.42
N ILE A 19 0.02 -18.60 -8.37
CA ILE A 19 0.15 -17.96 -7.06
C ILE A 19 0.98 -16.68 -7.19
N VAL A 20 2.13 -16.74 -7.86
CA VAL A 20 2.99 -15.57 -8.07
C VAL A 20 2.23 -14.47 -8.81
N LEU A 21 1.61 -14.79 -9.94
CA LEU A 21 0.82 -13.83 -10.72
C LEU A 21 -0.34 -13.25 -9.89
N GLY A 22 -1.03 -14.09 -9.11
CA GLY A 22 -2.09 -13.68 -8.20
C GLY A 22 -1.60 -12.70 -7.13
N THR A 23 -0.44 -12.96 -6.52
CA THR A 23 0.19 -12.06 -5.53
C THR A 23 0.53 -10.71 -6.16
N PHE A 24 1.16 -10.70 -7.33
CA PHE A 24 1.47 -9.44 -8.02
C PHE A 24 0.20 -8.68 -8.37
N ALA A 25 -0.82 -9.34 -8.94
CA ALA A 25 -2.08 -8.68 -9.27
C ALA A 25 -2.76 -8.07 -8.04
N PHE A 26 -2.77 -8.78 -6.91
CA PHE A 26 -3.33 -8.30 -5.66
C PHE A 26 -2.55 -7.09 -5.11
N VAL A 27 -1.23 -7.20 -5.02
CA VAL A 27 -0.35 -6.15 -4.47
C VAL A 27 -0.39 -4.87 -5.31
N LEU A 28 -0.44 -5.00 -6.64
CA LEU A 28 -0.56 -3.88 -7.56
C LEU A 28 -1.96 -3.25 -7.48
N GLY A 29 -3.01 -4.07 -7.51
CA GLY A 29 -4.39 -3.61 -7.40
C GLY A 29 -4.66 -2.88 -6.09
N ALA A 30 -4.11 -3.38 -4.98
CA ALA A 30 -4.17 -2.74 -3.68
C ALA A 30 -3.49 -1.36 -3.70
N ALA A 31 -2.23 -1.27 -4.17
CA ALA A 31 -1.50 0.00 -4.25
C ALA A 31 -2.25 1.07 -5.06
N VAL A 32 -2.78 0.70 -6.23
CA VAL A 32 -3.56 1.62 -7.08
C VAL A 32 -4.83 2.08 -6.36
N SER A 33 -5.56 1.15 -5.76
CA SER A 33 -6.82 1.45 -5.05
C SER A 33 -6.58 2.36 -3.84
N GLU A 34 -5.52 2.09 -3.09
CA GLU A 34 -5.11 2.89 -1.93
C GLU A 34 -4.75 4.31 -2.33
N GLU A 35 -3.93 4.52 -3.37
CA GLU A 35 -3.55 5.88 -3.78
C GLU A 35 -4.73 6.68 -4.34
N ILE A 36 -5.65 6.05 -5.09
CA ILE A 36 -6.88 6.70 -5.53
C ILE A 36 -7.73 7.13 -4.32
N LEU A 37 -7.92 6.23 -3.36
CA LEU A 37 -8.73 6.52 -2.16
C LEU A 37 -8.08 7.58 -1.29
N PHE A 38 -6.84 7.38 -0.86
CA PHE A 38 -6.18 8.24 0.11
C PHE A 38 -5.72 9.55 -0.52
N ARG A 39 -5.04 9.55 -1.67
CA ARG A 39 -4.51 10.79 -2.29
C ARG A 39 -5.54 11.51 -3.13
N GLY A 40 -6.27 10.77 -3.96
CA GLY A 40 -7.28 11.34 -4.84
C GLY A 40 -8.47 11.86 -4.06
N LEU A 41 -9.10 11.00 -3.27
CA LEU A 41 -10.36 11.32 -2.60
C LEU A 41 -10.15 11.96 -1.23
N VAL A 42 -9.51 11.28 -0.28
CA VAL A 42 -9.45 11.74 1.13
C VAL A 42 -8.60 12.99 1.28
N GLN A 43 -7.37 12.98 0.78
CA GLN A 43 -6.47 14.14 0.83
C GLN A 43 -7.04 15.31 0.03
N GLY A 44 -7.61 15.06 -1.16
CA GLY A 44 -8.26 16.08 -1.98
C GLY A 44 -9.48 16.70 -1.30
N TRP A 45 -10.31 15.89 -0.64
CA TRP A 45 -11.46 16.35 0.14
C TRP A 45 -11.02 17.17 1.36
N LEU A 46 -10.05 16.68 2.14
CA LEU A 46 -9.50 17.41 3.29
C LEU A 46 -8.87 18.75 2.88
N ALA A 47 -8.11 18.79 1.79
CA ALA A 47 -7.52 20.03 1.29
C ALA A 47 -8.59 21.05 0.87
N ARG A 48 -9.73 20.60 0.32
CA ARG A 48 -10.86 21.50 0.00
C ARG A 48 -11.57 21.98 1.26
N LEU A 49 -11.79 21.09 2.23
CA LEU A 49 -12.47 21.39 3.49
C LEU A 49 -11.67 22.39 4.36
N LEU A 50 -10.36 22.19 4.47
CA LEU A 50 -9.47 23.00 5.29
C LEU A 50 -9.02 24.30 4.60
N GLY A 51 -9.31 24.46 3.30
CA GLY A 51 -8.93 25.62 2.49
C GLY A 51 -7.54 25.50 1.85
N ARG A 52 -7.11 26.59 1.21
CA ARG A 52 -5.94 26.60 0.29
C ARG A 52 -4.61 27.04 0.92
N SER A 53 -4.57 27.25 2.23
CA SER A 53 -3.32 27.65 2.88
C SER A 53 -2.30 26.51 2.86
N VAL A 54 -1.00 26.84 2.92
CA VAL A 54 0.06 25.82 3.03
C VAL A 54 -0.19 24.91 4.23
N VAL A 55 -0.61 25.48 5.37
CA VAL A 55 -0.92 24.73 6.60
C VAL A 55 -2.07 23.75 6.35
N SER A 56 -3.13 24.18 5.67
CA SER A 56 -4.29 23.34 5.34
C SER A 56 -3.90 22.15 4.48
N VAL A 57 -3.04 22.38 3.47
CA VAL A 57 -2.58 21.33 2.55
C VAL A 57 -1.65 20.35 3.26
N VAL A 58 -0.70 20.85 4.07
CA VAL A 58 0.18 19.99 4.88
C VAL A 58 -0.63 19.17 5.89
N SER A 59 -1.63 19.77 6.52
CA SER A 59 -2.53 19.06 7.45
C SER A 59 -3.30 17.94 6.75
N ALA A 60 -3.79 18.18 5.54
CA ALA A 60 -4.47 17.15 4.74
C ALA A 60 -3.53 15.96 4.42
N ILE A 61 -2.26 16.22 4.08
CA ILE A 61 -1.25 15.17 3.87
C ILE A 61 -1.00 14.39 5.15
N VAL A 62 -0.77 15.07 6.28
CA VAL A 62 -0.48 14.43 7.57
C VAL A 62 -1.64 13.55 8.02
N VAL A 63 -2.86 14.08 8.00
CA VAL A 63 -4.06 13.34 8.43
C VAL A 63 -4.30 12.12 7.53
N THR A 64 -4.22 12.30 6.21
CA THR A 64 -4.41 11.19 5.27
C THR A 64 -3.35 10.10 5.47
N SER A 65 -2.09 10.49 5.69
CA SER A 65 -0.99 9.54 5.91
C SER A 65 -1.16 8.79 7.23
N ALA A 66 -1.65 9.45 8.28
CA ALA A 66 -1.98 8.80 9.54
C ALA A 66 -3.13 7.80 9.38
N LEU A 67 -4.19 8.16 8.66
CA LEU A 67 -5.31 7.24 8.37
C LEU A 67 -4.86 6.01 7.57
N TRP A 68 -4.04 6.21 6.54
CA TRP A 68 -3.48 5.12 5.74
C TRP A 68 -2.62 4.18 6.59
N ALA A 69 -1.75 4.73 7.45
CA ALA A 69 -0.98 3.94 8.38
C ALA A 69 -1.88 3.15 9.35
N LEU A 70 -2.89 3.78 9.96
CA LEU A 70 -3.76 3.13 10.95
C LEU A 70 -4.49 1.90 10.38
N ILE A 71 -4.93 1.93 9.12
CA ILE A 71 -5.60 0.76 8.50
C ILE A 71 -4.65 -0.44 8.39
N HIS A 72 -3.34 -0.21 8.31
CA HIS A 72 -2.34 -1.28 8.31
C HIS A 72 -2.13 -1.93 9.68
N MET A 73 -2.73 -1.42 10.76
CA MET A 73 -2.62 -2.05 12.08
C MET A 73 -3.20 -3.48 12.09
N PHE A 74 -4.13 -3.77 11.17
CA PHE A 74 -4.80 -5.07 11.08
C PHE A 74 -4.02 -6.11 10.26
N ASN A 75 -3.00 -5.71 9.51
CA ASN A 75 -2.22 -6.59 8.64
C ASN A 75 -0.71 -6.62 8.99
N THR A 76 -0.33 -6.06 10.14
CA THR A 76 1.06 -5.81 10.50
C THR A 76 1.46 -6.45 11.84
N THR A 77 2.48 -7.32 11.83
CA THR A 77 2.92 -8.11 13.00
C THR A 77 3.71 -7.35 14.07
N SER A 78 4.34 -6.22 13.72
CA SER A 78 5.11 -5.37 14.65
C SER A 78 4.60 -3.94 14.55
N ALA A 79 3.41 -3.72 15.14
CA ALA A 79 2.57 -2.57 14.85
C ALA A 79 3.29 -1.22 15.00
N SER A 80 3.95 -0.94 16.13
CA SER A 80 4.48 0.41 16.39
C SER A 80 5.54 0.88 15.38
N TRP A 81 6.58 0.09 15.12
CA TRP A 81 7.65 0.50 14.20
C TRP A 81 7.22 0.51 12.73
N LYS A 82 6.48 -0.52 12.30
CA LYS A 82 6.01 -0.61 10.91
C LYS A 82 4.97 0.46 10.60
N LEU A 83 4.08 0.80 11.54
CA LEU A 83 3.14 1.92 11.37
C LEU A 83 3.88 3.26 11.23
N ALA A 84 4.97 3.47 11.96
CA ALA A 84 5.79 4.67 11.78
C ALA A 84 6.42 4.72 10.38
N GLN A 85 6.96 3.60 9.88
CA GLN A 85 7.49 3.51 8.52
C GLN A 85 6.40 3.80 7.47
N ILE A 86 5.23 3.17 7.60
CA ILE A 86 4.09 3.37 6.69
C ILE A 86 3.63 4.83 6.74
N PHE A 87 3.55 5.44 7.93
CA PHE A 87 3.23 6.86 8.05
C PHE A 87 4.21 7.75 7.29
N LEU A 88 5.52 7.54 7.46
CA LEU A 88 6.56 8.32 6.77
C LEU A 88 6.51 8.14 5.24
N ILE A 89 6.28 6.90 4.76
CA ILE A 89 6.05 6.63 3.35
C ILE A 89 4.80 7.36 2.87
N GLY A 90 3.73 7.36 3.68
CA GLY A 90 2.49 8.05 3.38
C GLY A 90 2.68 9.56 3.21
N LEU A 91 3.52 10.18 4.04
CA LEU A 91 3.88 11.59 3.90
C LEU A 91 4.58 11.86 2.57
N ALA A 92 5.53 11.00 2.19
CA ALA A 92 6.26 11.13 0.93
C ALA A 92 5.33 10.97 -0.29
N LEU A 93 4.44 9.98 -0.27
CA LEU A 93 3.43 9.76 -1.31
C LEU A 93 2.42 10.91 -1.38
N GLY A 94 1.94 11.40 -0.23
CA GLY A 94 1.05 12.56 -0.16
C GLY A 94 1.67 13.83 -0.73
N GLU A 95 2.95 14.05 -0.48
CA GLU A 95 3.70 15.17 -1.05
C GLU A 95 3.94 14.99 -2.55
N LEU A 96 4.23 13.77 -3.02
CA LEU A 96 4.37 13.47 -4.44
C LEU A 96 3.07 13.72 -5.19
N ALA A 97 1.94 13.29 -4.63
CA ALA A 97 0.60 13.55 -5.16
C ALA A 97 0.28 15.04 -5.24
N ARG A 98 0.71 15.83 -4.25
CA ARG A 98 0.53 17.28 -4.22
C ARG A 98 1.39 17.99 -5.26
N ARG A 99 2.65 17.60 -5.41
CA ARG A 99 3.62 18.29 -6.28
C ARG A 99 3.46 17.93 -7.75
N TYR A 100 3.08 16.69 -8.03
CA TYR A 100 3.03 16.16 -9.39
C TYR A 100 1.62 15.71 -9.73
N SER A 101 1.21 14.52 -9.28
CA SER A 101 -0.13 13.99 -9.50
C SER A 101 -0.38 12.71 -8.70
N VAL A 102 -1.64 12.26 -8.63
CA VAL A 102 -1.99 10.96 -8.02
C VAL A 102 -1.32 9.80 -8.77
N GLU A 103 -1.18 9.89 -10.08
CA GLU A 103 -0.50 8.90 -10.92
C GLU A 103 0.99 8.78 -10.56
N ALA A 104 1.67 9.90 -10.25
CA ALA A 104 3.04 9.85 -9.76
C ALA A 104 3.14 9.09 -8.44
N SER A 105 2.18 9.31 -7.54
CA SER A 105 2.04 8.57 -6.27
C SER A 105 1.80 7.08 -6.49
N ILE A 106 0.90 6.73 -7.42
CA ILE A 106 0.63 5.34 -7.83
C ILE A 106 1.92 4.67 -8.32
N CYS A 107 2.66 5.29 -9.23
CA CYS A 107 3.91 4.73 -9.75
C CYS A 107 4.94 4.48 -8.64
N ALA A 108 5.09 5.41 -7.71
CA ALA A 108 6.00 5.28 -6.59
C ALA A 108 5.58 4.14 -5.62
N HIS A 109 4.30 4.08 -5.26
CA HIS A 109 3.77 3.06 -4.36
C HIS A 109 3.83 1.66 -5.01
N VAL A 110 3.44 1.53 -6.28
CA VAL A 110 3.59 0.29 -7.05
C VAL A 110 5.05 -0.17 -7.08
N THR A 111 5.98 0.75 -7.33
CA THR A 111 7.42 0.42 -7.37
C THR A 111 7.91 -0.06 -6.00
N LEU A 112 7.50 0.59 -4.92
CA LEU A 112 7.82 0.16 -3.55
C LEU A 112 7.30 -1.26 -3.29
N ASN A 113 6.03 -1.51 -3.59
CA ASN A 113 5.39 -2.79 -3.37
C ASN A 113 6.05 -3.90 -4.19
N VAL A 114 6.33 -3.68 -5.47
CA VAL A 114 7.06 -4.62 -6.32
C VAL A 114 8.44 -4.91 -5.74
N THR A 115 9.18 -3.88 -5.33
CA THR A 115 10.52 -4.03 -4.76
C THR A 115 10.49 -4.90 -3.51
N VAL A 116 9.59 -4.61 -2.57
CA VAL A 116 9.48 -5.36 -1.31
C VAL A 116 8.98 -6.79 -1.56
N THR A 117 8.02 -7.00 -2.47
CA THR A 117 7.55 -8.33 -2.85
C THR A 117 8.66 -9.17 -3.47
N VAL A 118 9.44 -8.62 -4.40
CA VAL A 118 10.56 -9.33 -5.03
C VAL A 118 11.64 -9.68 -4.01
N ILE A 119 12.02 -8.74 -3.14
CA ILE A 119 13.00 -9.00 -2.07
C ILE A 119 12.49 -10.11 -1.15
N GLY A 120 11.22 -10.03 -0.71
CA GLY A 120 10.63 -11.02 0.19
C GLY A 120 10.46 -12.41 -0.42
N LEU A 121 10.32 -12.52 -1.75
CA LEU A 121 10.30 -13.82 -2.44
C LEU A 121 11.71 -14.41 -2.65
N ALA A 122 12.75 -13.59 -2.56
CA ALA A 122 14.14 -14.00 -2.78
C ALA A 122 14.88 -14.43 -1.50
N THR A 123 14.29 -14.24 -0.33
CA THR A 123 14.85 -14.55 1.00
C THR A 123 14.05 -15.63 1.71
#